data_AF-A0A354HGD3-F1
#
_entry.id   AF-A0A354HGD3-F1
#
_cell.length_a   1.000
_cell.length_b   1.000
_cell.length_c   1.000
_cell.angle_alpha   90.00
_cell.angle_beta   90.00
_cell.angle_gamma   90.00
#
_symmetry.space_group_name_H-M   'P 1'
#
loop_
_entity.id
_entity.type
_entity.pdbx_description
1 polymer ?
#
loop_
_entity_poly.entity_id
_entity_poly.type
_entity_poly.pdbx_seq_one_letter_code
_entity_poly.pdbx_strand_id
1 'polypeptide(L)'
;MINITKPPKREENPFGGCYYLIGCNFFIQANTGKPSDEPCKAMVSFNGRDFPYVEKGSLFSDFLKRCVKERNVRLLYFFDEWDRKGTEENEIPVENIKGDILFLTSTHDESVPAKRNAEMLMKRLERSGFVYGFKHINSETGSHNLGYFPVNNNMLPREKKYPEQCQKSREDTLEIILQALEKWRVS
;
A
#
# COMPACT_ATOMS: atom_id res chain seq x y z
N MET A 1 -10.14 -7.81 -19.19
CA MET A 1 -9.05 -7.43 -20.11
C MET A 1 -9.10 -5.91 -20.27
N ILE A 2 -8.31 -5.17 -19.48
CA ILE A 2 -8.19 -3.72 -19.69
C ILE A 2 -6.94 -3.55 -20.56
N ASN A 3 -7.16 -3.24 -21.83
CA ASN A 3 -6.10 -2.93 -22.79
C ASN A 3 -5.61 -1.52 -22.48
N ILE A 4 -4.46 -1.41 -21.82
CA ILE A 4 -3.77 -0.13 -21.69
C ILE A 4 -2.92 0.03 -22.96
N THR A 5 -3.45 0.79 -23.93
CA THR A 5 -2.73 1.15 -25.15
C THR A 5 -1.48 1.97 -24.80
N LYS A 6 -0.39 1.74 -25.53
CA LYS A 6 0.91 2.45 -25.38
C LYS A 6 0.70 3.97 -25.23
N PRO A 7 1.36 4.66 -24.29
CA PRO A 7 1.34 6.11 -24.26
C PRO A 7 2.04 6.67 -25.52
N PRO A 8 1.54 7.78 -26.07
CA PRO A 8 2.21 8.46 -27.17
C PRO A 8 3.55 9.04 -26.68
N LYS A 9 4.56 9.02 -27.54
CA LYS A 9 5.82 9.76 -27.30
C LYS A 9 5.49 11.24 -27.17
N ARG A 10 5.89 11.90 -26.07
CA ARG A 10 5.82 13.36 -25.95
C ARG A 10 7.08 13.95 -25.34
N GLU A 11 7.35 15.13 -25.85
CA GLU A 11 8.51 16.01 -25.73
C GLU A 11 8.87 16.36 -24.28
N GLU A 12 10.16 16.67 -24.10
CA GLU A 12 10.78 17.06 -22.84
C GLU A 12 10.10 18.32 -22.27
N ASN A 13 9.36 18.17 -21.17
CA ASN A 13 8.89 19.28 -20.34
C ASN A 13 9.64 19.23 -18.99
N PRO A 14 10.54 20.19 -18.69
CA PRO A 14 11.41 20.11 -17.51
C PRO A 14 10.74 20.46 -16.17
N PHE A 15 9.41 20.70 -16.13
CA PHE A 15 8.72 21.11 -14.90
C PHE A 15 7.37 20.40 -14.59
N GLY A 16 7.11 19.23 -15.16
CA GLY A 16 5.88 18.47 -14.88
C GLY A 16 6.10 17.28 -13.94
N GLY A 17 5.92 17.48 -12.63
CA GLY A 17 5.90 16.37 -11.66
C GLY A 17 4.63 15.52 -11.83
N CYS A 18 4.76 14.22 -12.13
CA CYS A 18 3.68 13.25 -11.91
C CYS A 18 3.47 13.07 -10.40
N TYR A 19 2.26 12.76 -9.91
CA TYR A 19 2.07 12.35 -8.52
C TYR A 19 1.50 10.91 -8.50
N TYR A 20 2.03 10.03 -7.64
CA TYR A 20 1.50 8.68 -7.45
C TYR A 20 0.83 8.57 -6.09
N LEU A 21 -0.49 8.30 -6.09
CA LEU A 21 -1.22 7.92 -4.89
C LEU A 21 -1.03 6.42 -4.67
N ILE A 22 -0.02 6.06 -3.88
CA ILE A 22 0.21 4.65 -3.54
C ILE A 22 -0.68 4.32 -2.34
N GLY A 23 -1.85 3.75 -2.62
CA GLY A 23 -2.57 2.99 -1.61
C GLY A 23 -1.65 1.87 -1.12
N CYS A 24 -1.34 1.84 0.18
CA CYS A 24 -0.50 0.79 0.76
C CYS A 24 -1.09 -0.62 0.61
N ASN A 25 -2.32 -0.72 0.09
CA ASN A 25 -3.01 -1.95 -0.31
C ASN A 25 -2.37 -2.67 -1.50
N PHE A 26 -1.47 -2.03 -2.26
CA PHE A 26 -0.72 -2.70 -3.34
C PHE A 26 0.33 -3.68 -2.82
N PHE A 27 0.66 -3.61 -1.53
CA PHE A 27 1.54 -4.56 -0.89
C PHE A 27 0.70 -5.67 -0.27
N ILE A 28 0.67 -6.81 -0.98
CA ILE A 28 0.52 -8.15 -0.40
C ILE A 28 -0.95 -8.59 -0.19
N GLN A 29 -1.58 -9.10 -1.25
CA GLN A 29 -2.68 -10.08 -1.12
C GLN A 29 -2.78 -11.05 -2.31
N ALA A 30 -2.16 -12.23 -2.18
CA ALA A 30 -2.32 -13.29 -3.15
C ALA A 30 -3.80 -13.72 -3.28
N ASN A 31 -4.43 -13.45 -4.42
CA ASN A 31 -5.52 -14.29 -4.90
C ASN A 31 -5.63 -14.20 -6.43
N THR A 32 -5.11 -15.19 -7.16
CA THR A 32 -5.39 -15.34 -8.61
C THR A 32 -6.77 -15.97 -8.87
N GLY A 33 -7.53 -16.31 -7.81
CA GLY A 33 -8.87 -16.87 -7.93
C GLY A 33 -8.91 -18.31 -8.46
N LYS A 34 -7.75 -18.99 -8.57
CA LYS A 34 -7.68 -20.40 -8.96
C LYS A 34 -7.15 -21.25 -7.79
N PRO A 35 -7.84 -22.34 -7.42
CA PRO A 35 -7.44 -23.20 -6.29
C PRO A 35 -6.12 -23.97 -6.50
N SER A 36 -5.55 -23.94 -7.71
CA SER A 36 -4.30 -24.62 -8.08
C SER A 36 -3.05 -23.77 -7.95
N ASP A 37 -3.18 -22.45 -7.75
CA ASP A 37 -2.02 -21.55 -7.76
C ASP A 37 -1.44 -21.41 -6.35
N GLU A 38 -0.10 -21.33 -6.27
CA GLU A 38 0.62 -21.20 -5.02
C GLU A 38 0.15 -19.97 -4.24
N PRO A 39 -0.41 -20.13 -3.03
CA PRO A 39 -0.70 -18.99 -2.18
C PRO A 39 0.63 -18.31 -1.87
N CYS A 40 0.75 -17.02 -2.19
CA CYS A 40 1.95 -16.18 -2.12
C CYS A 40 2.77 -16.01 -3.41
N LYS A 41 2.18 -16.14 -4.62
CA LYS A 41 2.76 -15.56 -5.85
C LYS A 41 2.56 -14.04 -5.90
N ALA A 42 3.42 -13.32 -6.66
CA ALA A 42 3.20 -11.92 -7.00
C ALA A 42 1.81 -11.65 -7.57
N MET A 43 1.15 -10.60 -7.09
CA MET A 43 -0.17 -10.17 -7.60
C MET A 43 -0.09 -9.42 -8.92
N VAL A 44 1.05 -8.77 -9.17
CA VAL A 44 1.26 -7.84 -10.27
C VAL A 44 2.49 -8.29 -11.04
N SER A 45 2.37 -8.31 -12.36
CA SER A 45 3.49 -8.52 -13.28
C SER A 45 3.53 -7.34 -14.25
N PHE A 46 4.73 -6.89 -14.60
CA PHE A 46 4.96 -5.84 -15.59
C PHE A 46 6.02 -6.29 -16.59
N ASN A 47 5.72 -6.12 -17.89
CA ASN A 47 6.56 -6.60 -19.00
C ASN A 47 6.96 -8.08 -18.87
N GLY A 48 6.02 -8.92 -18.42
CA GLY A 48 6.23 -10.37 -18.26
C GLY A 48 7.10 -10.75 -17.07
N ARG A 49 7.43 -9.80 -16.18
CA ARG A 49 8.16 -10.06 -14.92
C ARG A 49 7.25 -9.80 -13.75
N ASP A 50 7.18 -10.76 -12.84
CA ASP A 50 6.48 -10.60 -11.57
C ASP A 50 7.13 -9.50 -10.74
N PHE A 51 6.31 -8.72 -10.03
CA PHE A 51 6.84 -7.82 -9.02
C PHE A 51 7.55 -8.62 -7.92
N PRO A 52 8.58 -8.06 -7.28
CA PRO A 52 9.23 -8.74 -6.18
C PRO A 52 8.25 -9.11 -5.07
N TYR A 53 8.43 -10.31 -4.49
CA TYR A 53 7.61 -10.84 -3.41
C TYR A 53 8.45 -11.77 -2.54
N VAL A 54 8.02 -12.01 -1.29
CA VAL A 54 8.66 -13.00 -0.42
C VAL A 54 7.98 -14.35 -0.64
N GLU A 55 8.80 -15.37 -0.87
CA GLU A 55 8.30 -16.73 -1.07
C GLU A 55 7.73 -17.33 0.23
N LYS A 56 6.74 -18.21 0.05
CA LYS A 56 5.89 -18.76 1.11
C LYS A 56 6.66 -19.38 2.29
N GLY A 57 7.74 -20.13 2.01
CA GLY A 57 8.50 -20.89 3.01
C GLY A 57 7.64 -21.48 4.14
N SER A 58 8.07 -21.29 5.40
CA SER A 58 7.31 -21.66 6.61
C SER A 58 6.34 -20.59 7.14
N LEU A 59 6.02 -19.52 6.38
CA LEU A 59 5.31 -18.32 6.87
C LEU A 59 4.00 -18.65 7.60
N PHE A 60 3.18 -19.52 7.02
CA PHE A 60 1.90 -19.89 7.61
C PHE A 60 2.06 -20.66 8.93
N SER A 61 3.07 -21.53 9.03
CA SER A 61 3.33 -22.29 10.26
C SER A 61 3.84 -21.40 11.39
N ASP A 62 4.65 -20.38 11.06
CA ASP A 62 5.18 -19.42 12.03
C ASP A 62 4.08 -18.48 12.53
N PHE A 63 3.21 -18.01 11.62
CA PHE A 63 1.97 -17.30 11.95
C PHE A 63 1.09 -18.09 12.92
N LEU A 64 0.79 -19.37 12.62
CA LEU A 64 -0.06 -20.19 13.49
C LEU A 64 0.56 -20.41 14.88
N LYS A 65 1.86 -20.67 14.95
CA LYS A 65 2.59 -20.80 16.24
C LYS A 65 2.45 -19.53 17.08
N ARG A 66 2.55 -18.35 16.46
CA ARG A 66 2.41 -17.07 17.13
C ARG A 66 0.98 -16.84 17.63
N CYS A 67 -0.03 -17.14 16.80
CA CYS A 67 -1.44 -17.06 17.21
C CYS A 67 -1.75 -17.92 18.45
N VAL A 68 -1.23 -19.15 18.50
CA VAL A 68 -1.39 -20.05 19.65
C VAL A 68 -0.65 -19.51 20.88
N LYS A 69 0.60 -19.08 20.72
CA LYS A 69 1.43 -18.55 21.80
C LYS A 69 0.82 -17.31 22.45
N GLU A 70 0.30 -16.40 21.65
CA GLU A 70 -0.26 -15.11 22.11
C GLU A 70 -1.75 -15.18 22.43
N ARG A 71 -2.40 -16.34 22.19
CA ARG A 71 -3.85 -16.55 22.35
C ARG A 71 -4.69 -15.48 21.64
N ASN A 72 -4.21 -15.02 20.49
CA ASN A 72 -4.83 -13.95 19.71
C ASN A 72 -4.59 -14.21 18.22
N VAL A 73 -5.64 -14.10 17.40
CA VAL A 73 -5.53 -14.23 15.95
C VAL A 73 -5.53 -12.82 15.34
N ARG A 74 -4.37 -12.38 14.86
CA ARG A 74 -4.22 -11.08 14.21
C ARG A 74 -3.63 -11.25 12.82
N LEU A 75 -4.33 -10.76 11.80
CA LEU A 75 -3.86 -10.82 10.42
C LEU A 75 -2.47 -10.18 10.25
N LEU A 76 -2.20 -9.11 11.00
CA LEU A 76 -0.90 -8.42 11.03
C LEU A 76 0.29 -9.33 11.40
N TYR A 77 0.08 -10.42 12.15
CA TYR A 77 1.17 -11.37 12.45
C TYR A 77 1.70 -12.06 11.19
N PHE A 78 0.86 -12.22 10.17
CA PHE A 78 1.29 -12.78 8.90
C PHE A 78 2.28 -11.84 8.18
N PHE A 79 2.02 -10.53 8.24
CA PHE A 79 2.91 -9.51 7.67
C PHE A 79 4.22 -9.40 8.46
N ASP A 80 4.19 -9.53 9.79
CA ASP A 80 5.42 -9.54 10.59
C ASP A 80 6.36 -10.69 10.19
N GLU A 81 5.82 -11.89 9.93
CA GLU A 81 6.64 -13.01 9.46
C GLU A 81 7.17 -12.79 8.03
N TRP A 82 6.39 -12.12 7.18
CA TRP A 82 6.79 -11.74 5.84
C TRP A 82 7.96 -10.75 5.87
N ASP A 83 7.85 -9.70 6.69
CA ASP A 83 8.90 -8.69 6.87
C ASP A 83 10.19 -9.30 7.42
N ARG A 84 10.07 -10.26 8.36
CA ARG A 84 11.24 -10.96 8.93
C ARG A 84 12.03 -11.76 7.89
N LYS A 85 11.37 -12.25 6.84
CA LYS A 85 12.00 -13.03 5.77
C LYS A 85 12.32 -12.21 4.53
N GLY A 86 11.76 -11.00 4.42
CA GLY A 86 12.00 -10.09 3.32
C GLY A 86 13.44 -9.58 3.32
N THR A 87 13.94 -9.37 2.12
CA THR A 87 15.20 -8.67 1.83
C THR A 87 14.91 -7.46 0.97
N GLU A 88 15.90 -6.58 0.76
CA GLU A 88 15.77 -5.40 -0.11
C GLU A 88 15.39 -5.78 -1.57
N GLU A 89 15.70 -7.00 -2.00
CA GLU A 89 15.33 -7.52 -3.32
C GLU A 89 13.82 -7.77 -3.45
N ASN A 90 13.11 -7.99 -2.34
CA ASN A 90 11.67 -8.25 -2.31
C ASN A 90 10.82 -6.97 -2.22
N GLU A 91 11.45 -5.82 -2.05
CA GLU A 91 10.76 -4.54 -1.96
C GLU A 91 10.39 -4.01 -3.35
N ILE A 92 9.22 -3.38 -3.48
CA ILE A 92 8.83 -2.74 -4.73
C ILE A 92 9.77 -1.54 -5.00
N PRO A 93 10.31 -1.41 -6.22
CA PRO A 93 11.28 -0.38 -6.54
C PRO A 93 10.62 0.99 -6.76
N VAL A 94 10.11 1.58 -5.68
CA VAL A 94 9.41 2.87 -5.66
C VAL A 94 10.29 4.03 -6.12
N GLU A 95 11.61 3.92 -6.02
CA GLU A 95 12.58 4.89 -6.53
C GLU A 95 12.53 5.06 -8.06
N ASN A 96 11.94 4.10 -8.78
CA ASN A 96 11.76 4.20 -10.23
C ASN A 96 10.59 5.11 -10.63
N ILE A 97 9.75 5.53 -9.68
CA ILE A 97 8.64 6.44 -9.92
C ILE A 97 9.18 7.81 -10.37
N LYS A 98 8.62 8.37 -11.45
CA LYS A 98 9.03 9.66 -12.02
C LYS A 98 8.09 10.78 -11.62
N GLY A 99 7.94 10.95 -10.31
CA GLY A 99 6.93 11.83 -9.77
C GLY A 99 6.90 11.84 -8.25
N ASP A 100 6.23 12.85 -7.71
CA ASP A 100 6.00 13.00 -6.29
C ASP A 100 5.12 11.86 -5.75
N ILE A 101 5.32 11.48 -4.49
CA ILE A 101 4.61 10.36 -3.86
C ILE A 101 3.94 10.83 -2.58
N LEU A 102 2.63 10.59 -2.48
CA LEU A 102 1.88 10.83 -1.25
C LEU A 102 1.40 9.49 -0.67
N PHE A 103 1.91 9.17 0.52
CA PHE A 103 1.45 8.04 1.32
C PHE A 103 0.36 8.49 2.29
N LEU A 104 -0.78 7.81 2.26
CA LEU A 104 -1.90 8.02 3.17
C LEU A 104 -2.16 6.72 3.91
N THR A 105 -2.04 6.76 5.23
CA THR A 105 -2.21 5.57 6.08
C THR A 105 -3.04 5.87 7.31
N SER A 106 -3.45 4.82 8.05
CA SER A 106 -4.04 4.97 9.37
C SER A 106 -3.31 4.14 10.42
N THR A 107 -3.22 4.67 11.64
CA THR A 107 -2.70 3.93 12.82
C THR A 107 -3.56 2.71 13.15
N HIS A 108 -4.86 2.75 12.84
CA HIS A 108 -5.81 1.69 13.17
C HIS A 108 -6.19 0.83 11.96
N ASP A 109 -5.28 0.69 11.00
CA ASP A 109 -5.39 -0.33 9.97
C ASP A 109 -5.05 -1.71 10.56
N GLU A 110 -6.10 -2.49 10.84
CA GLU A 110 -5.98 -3.85 11.37
C GLU A 110 -5.88 -4.91 10.26
N SER A 111 -6.05 -4.50 9.00
CA SER A 111 -6.02 -5.39 7.83
C SER A 111 -4.60 -5.55 7.29
N VAL A 112 -3.85 -4.44 7.22
CA VAL A 112 -2.47 -4.40 6.74
C VAL A 112 -1.65 -3.41 7.57
N PRO A 113 -0.33 -3.58 7.71
CA PRO A 113 0.52 -2.66 8.47
C PRO A 113 0.85 -1.39 7.65
N ALA A 114 -0.17 -0.69 7.14
CA ALA A 114 -0.03 0.40 6.15
C ALA A 114 0.97 1.47 6.58
N LYS A 115 0.87 1.98 7.82
CA LYS A 115 1.77 3.01 8.37
C LYS A 115 3.23 2.56 8.32
N ARG A 116 3.51 1.34 8.82
CA ARG A 116 4.85 0.75 8.84
C ARG A 116 5.38 0.59 7.42
N ASN A 117 4.56 0.09 6.50
CA ASN A 117 4.95 -0.09 5.10
C ASN A 117 5.31 1.25 4.45
N ALA A 118 4.50 2.30 4.66
CA ALA A 118 4.81 3.63 4.16
C ALA A 118 6.15 4.16 4.71
N GLU A 119 6.40 4.00 6.01
CA GLU A 119 7.67 4.40 6.63
C GLU A 119 8.88 3.65 6.05
N MET A 120 8.74 2.35 5.74
CA MET A 120 9.77 1.56 5.07
C MET A 120 10.05 2.08 3.65
N LEU A 121 9.00 2.44 2.91
CA LEU A 121 9.12 2.99 1.56
C LEU A 121 9.74 4.39 1.55
N MET A 122 9.40 5.24 2.53
CA MET A 122 10.07 6.53 2.68
C MET A 122 11.58 6.35 2.90
N LYS A 123 11.99 5.44 3.78
CA LYS A 123 13.41 5.11 3.98
C LYS A 123 14.07 4.58 2.70
N ARG A 124 13.32 3.89 1.83
CA ARG A 124 13.81 3.44 0.52
C ARG A 124 14.05 4.60 -0.42
N LEU A 125 13.10 5.53 -0.50
CA LEU A 125 13.24 6.74 -1.30
C LEU A 125 14.42 7.58 -0.81
N GLU A 126 14.59 7.74 0.50
CA GLU A 126 15.73 8.44 1.12
C GLU A 126 17.07 7.80 0.75
N ARG A 127 17.25 6.50 0.99
CA ARG A 127 18.53 5.81 0.70
C ARG A 127 18.86 5.73 -0.78
N SER A 128 17.86 5.82 -1.65
CA SER A 128 18.03 5.80 -3.11
C SER A 128 18.30 7.19 -3.70
N GLY A 129 18.31 8.25 -2.89
CA GLY A 129 18.47 9.62 -3.38
C GLY A 129 17.33 10.09 -4.28
N PHE A 130 16.09 9.70 -3.96
CA PHE A 130 14.92 10.02 -4.78
C PHE A 130 14.78 11.53 -5.01
N VAL A 131 14.64 11.91 -6.29
CA VAL A 131 14.75 13.32 -6.72
C VAL A 131 13.43 14.09 -6.69
N TYR A 132 12.30 13.38 -6.57
CA TYR A 132 10.96 13.97 -6.50
C TYR A 132 10.49 14.10 -5.05
N GLY A 133 9.46 14.91 -4.81
CA GLY A 133 8.91 15.11 -3.47
C GLY A 133 8.19 13.87 -2.96
N PHE A 134 8.34 13.54 -1.68
CA PHE A 134 7.52 12.51 -1.06
C PHE A 134 7.06 12.92 0.32
N LYS A 135 5.85 12.51 0.69
CA LYS A 135 5.26 12.82 1.98
C LYS A 135 4.42 11.67 2.48
N HIS A 136 4.42 11.47 3.79
CA HIS A 136 3.53 10.55 4.48
C HIS A 136 2.61 11.32 5.42
N ILE A 137 1.31 11.06 5.31
CA ILE A 137 0.30 11.56 6.24
C ILE A 137 -0.43 10.36 6.82
N ASN A 138 -0.43 10.27 8.14
CA ASN A 138 -1.06 9.21 8.89
C ASN A 138 -2.27 9.73 9.66
N SER A 139 -3.42 9.09 9.50
CA SER A 139 -4.62 9.35 10.29
C SER A 139 -4.60 8.54 11.59
N GLU A 140 -4.57 9.24 12.73
CA GLU A 140 -4.63 8.59 14.05
C GLU A 140 -6.01 8.05 14.40
N THR A 141 -7.06 8.45 13.68
CA THR A 141 -8.46 8.11 14.01
C THR A 141 -9.16 7.25 12.95
N GLY A 142 -8.61 7.21 11.73
CA GLY A 142 -9.17 6.48 10.60
C GLY A 142 -9.14 4.97 10.75
N SER A 143 -9.61 4.27 9.72
CA SER A 143 -9.50 2.82 9.59
C SER A 143 -8.67 2.48 8.34
N HIS A 144 -8.67 1.21 7.95
CA HIS A 144 -8.19 0.77 6.64
C HIS A 144 -8.81 1.57 5.47
N ASN A 145 -10.06 2.01 5.63
CA ASN A 145 -10.78 2.74 4.61
C ASN A 145 -10.54 4.26 4.78
N LEU A 146 -9.59 4.79 4.01
CA LEU A 146 -9.34 6.22 3.89
C LEU A 146 -9.79 6.76 2.51
N GLY A 147 -10.22 8.02 2.49
CA GLY A 147 -10.81 8.66 1.30
C GLY A 147 -12.28 8.29 1.07
N TYR A 148 -12.81 8.64 -0.10
CA TYR A 148 -14.22 8.47 -0.43
C TYR A 148 -14.41 7.36 -1.48
N PHE A 149 -14.50 6.12 -1.00
CA PHE A 149 -14.88 4.98 -1.83
C PHE A 149 -16.11 4.31 -1.21
N PRO A 150 -17.04 3.78 -2.02
CA PRO A 150 -18.16 3.00 -1.50
C PRO A 150 -17.64 1.66 -0.98
N VAL A 151 -17.38 1.58 0.32
CA VAL A 151 -16.92 0.36 0.99
C VAL A 151 -17.91 -0.02 2.09
N ASN A 152 -18.11 -1.33 2.24
CA ASN A 152 -18.92 -1.87 3.32
C ASN A 152 -18.15 -1.79 4.64
N ASN A 153 -18.21 -0.64 5.29
CA ASN A 153 -17.52 -0.34 6.55
C ASN A 153 -17.94 -1.27 7.70
N ASN A 154 -19.09 -1.94 7.61
CA ASN A 154 -19.59 -2.81 8.67
C ASN A 154 -18.72 -4.06 8.91
N MET A 155 -17.75 -4.37 8.04
CA MET A 155 -16.85 -5.50 8.25
C MET A 155 -15.59 -5.15 9.06
N LEU A 156 -15.27 -3.86 9.22
CA LEU A 156 -14.06 -3.43 9.93
C LEU A 156 -14.37 -3.16 11.42
N PRO A 157 -13.63 -3.76 12.38
CA PRO A 157 -13.86 -3.55 13.80
C PRO A 157 -13.79 -2.07 14.22
N ARG A 158 -12.83 -1.33 13.64
CA ARG A 158 -12.66 0.11 13.88
C ARG A 158 -13.88 0.93 13.45
N GLU A 159 -14.40 0.68 12.24
CA GLU A 159 -15.57 1.36 11.69
C GLU A 159 -16.83 1.07 12.51
N LYS A 160 -17.00 -0.17 13.00
CA LYS A 160 -18.12 -0.53 13.89
C LYS A 160 -18.07 0.21 15.22
N LYS A 161 -16.87 0.39 15.78
CA LYS A 161 -16.68 0.96 17.11
C LYS A 161 -16.64 2.49 17.10
N TYR A 162 -16.14 3.09 16.02
CA TYR A 162 -15.94 4.54 15.91
C TYR A 162 -16.36 5.10 14.53
N PRO A 163 -17.62 4.92 14.11
CA PRO A 163 -18.06 5.26 12.75
C PRO A 163 -17.90 6.74 12.42
N GLU A 164 -18.21 7.64 13.35
CA GLU A 164 -18.11 9.10 13.16
C GLU A 164 -16.66 9.55 13.01
N GLN A 165 -15.75 9.01 13.84
CA GLN A 165 -14.33 9.32 13.72
C GLN A 165 -13.77 8.85 12.38
N CYS A 166 -14.13 7.65 11.94
CA CYS A 166 -13.68 7.11 10.66
C CYS A 166 -14.26 7.91 9.48
N GLN A 167 -15.51 8.36 9.57
CA GLN A 167 -16.12 9.25 8.57
C GLN A 167 -15.34 10.57 8.47
N LYS A 168 -15.05 11.20 9.61
CA LYS A 168 -14.28 12.44 9.63
C LYS A 168 -12.87 12.24 9.02
N SER A 169 -12.19 11.14 9.38
CA SER A 169 -10.89 10.82 8.78
C SER A 169 -10.95 10.62 7.27
N ARG A 170 -12.02 10.03 6.74
CA ARG A 170 -12.22 9.89 5.29
C ARG A 170 -12.38 11.23 4.60
N GLU A 171 -13.16 12.13 5.18
CA GLU A 171 -13.37 13.49 4.68
C GLU A 171 -12.06 14.30 4.69
N ASP A 172 -11.34 14.29 5.81
CA ASP A 172 -10.06 14.98 5.94
C ASP A 172 -9.04 14.43 4.94
N THR A 173 -9.01 13.11 4.76
CA THR A 173 -8.11 12.47 3.79
C THR A 173 -8.51 12.80 2.34
N LEU A 174 -9.81 12.88 2.03
CA LEU A 174 -10.28 13.32 0.72
C LEU A 174 -9.83 14.75 0.42
N GLU A 175 -9.94 15.67 1.39
CA GLU A 175 -9.48 17.04 1.22
C GLU A 175 -7.97 17.09 0.91
N ILE A 176 -7.17 16.31 1.64
CA ILE A 176 -5.73 16.19 1.38
C ILE A 176 -5.45 15.67 -0.04
N ILE A 177 -6.19 14.64 -0.48
CA ILE A 177 -6.07 14.11 -1.84
C ILE A 177 -6.39 15.21 -2.86
N LEU A 178 -7.51 15.91 -2.71
CA LEU A 178 -7.92 16.97 -3.63
C LEU A 178 -6.89 18.11 -3.70
N GLN A 179 -6.35 18.53 -2.55
CA GLN A 179 -5.28 19.55 -2.49
C GLN A 179 -4.00 19.08 -3.18
N ALA A 180 -3.65 17.79 -3.05
CA ALA A 180 -2.50 17.21 -3.76
C ALA A 180 -2.74 17.17 -5.29
N LEU A 181 -3.94 16.78 -5.71
CA LEU A 181 -4.34 16.75 -7.12
C LEU A 181 -4.43 18.15 -7.74
N GLU A 182 -4.84 19.18 -6.99
CA GLU A 182 -4.89 20.56 -7.51
C GLU A 182 -3.49 21.10 -7.85
N LYS A 183 -2.49 20.72 -7.05
CA LYS A 183 -1.08 21.02 -7.33
C LYS A 183 -0.54 20.25 -8.53
N TRP A 184 -1.19 19.15 -8.91
CA TRP A 184 -0.83 18.29 -10.04
C TRP A 184 -1.31 18.84 -11.39
N ARG A 185 -1.34 20.16 -11.61
CA ARG A 185 -1.71 20.72 -12.91
C ARG A 185 -0.86 20.10 -14.02
N VAL A 186 -1.50 19.24 -14.82
CA VAL A 186 -0.98 18.72 -16.09
C VAL A 186 -0.93 19.91 -17.04
N SER A 187 0.22 20.59 -17.11
CA SER A 187 0.50 21.60 -18.12
C SER A 187 1.01 20.99 -19.41
#